data_AF-A0A3M2H129-F1
#
_entry.id   AF-A0A3M2H129-F1
#
_cell.length_a   1.000
_cell.length_b   1.000
_cell.length_c   1.000
_cell.angle_alpha   90.00
_cell.angle_beta   90.00
_cell.angle_gamma   90.00
#
_symmetry.space_group_name_H-M   'P 1'
#
loop_
_entity.id
_entity.type
_entity.pdbx_description
1 polymer ?
#
loop_
_entity_poly.entity_id
_entity_poly.type
_entity_poly.pdbx_seq_one_letter_code
_entity_poly.pdbx_strand_id
1 'polypeptide(L)'
;MDFNHRECCRAVKENCCAFGEMFYRDLWPKLEVFPSNVQKMLRKVEELHCLFHEEAKKIDTKNPDDETFRNVKDISLKLYTALISLQRELEGLDR
;
A
#
# COMPACT_ATOMS: atom_id res chain seq x y z
N MET A 1 -9.81 0.41 16.50
CA MET A 1 -10.33 -0.35 15.35
C MET A 1 -9.16 -1.16 14.81
N ASP A 2 -9.18 -2.47 15.00
CA ASP A 2 -8.15 -3.37 14.48
C ASP A 2 -8.31 -3.49 12.98
N PHE A 3 -7.38 -2.88 12.24
CA PHE A 3 -7.29 -3.04 10.79
C PHE A 3 -6.76 -4.46 10.53
N ASN A 4 -7.64 -5.35 10.10
CA ASN A 4 -7.32 -6.75 9.81
C ASN A 4 -6.59 -6.81 8.46
N HIS A 5 -5.29 -6.50 8.45
CA HIS A 5 -4.44 -6.43 7.25
C HIS A 5 -4.36 -7.82 6.59
N ARG A 6 -5.28 -8.13 5.67
CA ARG A 6 -5.30 -9.41 4.96
C ARG A 6 -4.81 -9.24 3.52
N GLU A 7 -3.73 -9.98 3.24
CA GLU A 7 -3.27 -10.39 1.91
C GLU A 7 -2.59 -9.36 1.00
N CYS A 8 -1.41 -8.91 1.43
CA CYS A 8 -0.24 -8.96 0.55
C CYS A 8 0.98 -9.46 1.35
N CYS A 9 1.51 -10.63 1.00
CA CYS A 9 2.76 -11.23 1.52
C CYS A 9 2.92 -11.47 3.04
N ARG A 10 2.01 -11.06 3.94
CA ARG A 10 2.17 -11.27 5.40
C ARG A 10 2.05 -12.72 5.86
N ALA A 11 1.34 -13.58 5.14
CA ALA A 11 1.02 -14.95 5.60
C ALA A 11 1.02 -16.04 4.51
N VAL A 12 0.78 -15.70 3.24
CA VAL A 12 0.67 -16.67 2.14
C VAL A 12 1.43 -16.13 0.92
N LYS A 13 2.24 -16.98 0.27
CA LYS A 13 3.01 -16.63 -0.94
C LYS A 13 2.13 -16.38 -2.18
N GLU A 14 0.91 -16.92 -2.19
CA GLU A 14 -0.04 -16.68 -3.28
C GLU A 14 -0.48 -15.22 -3.26
N ASN A 15 -0.33 -14.53 -4.39
CA ASN A 15 -0.66 -13.11 -4.59
C ASN A 15 0.29 -12.09 -3.94
N CYS A 16 1.53 -12.48 -3.67
CA CYS A 16 2.57 -11.55 -3.23
C CYS A 16 3.08 -10.71 -4.42
N CYS A 17 2.81 -9.41 -4.41
CA CYS A 17 3.32 -8.50 -5.45
C CYS A 17 4.77 -8.07 -5.13
N ALA A 18 5.51 -7.59 -6.12
CA ALA A 18 6.91 -7.17 -5.95
C ALA A 18 7.09 -6.08 -4.88
N PHE A 19 6.12 -5.16 -4.78
CA PHE A 19 6.11 -4.17 -3.71
C PHE A 19 5.98 -4.83 -2.34
N GLY A 20 4.98 -5.71 -2.16
CA GLY A 20 4.76 -6.39 -0.88
C GLY A 20 5.95 -7.25 -0.47
N GLU A 21 6.58 -7.96 -1.41
CA GLU A 21 7.76 -8.78 -1.13
C GLU A 21 8.91 -7.93 -0.59
N MET A 22 9.26 -6.85 -1.29
CA MET A 22 10.29 -5.91 -0.86
C MET A 22 9.90 -5.24 0.46
N PHE A 23 8.67 -4.77 0.58
CA PHE A 23 8.21 -4.01 1.73
C PHE A 23 8.27 -4.85 3.01
N TYR A 24 7.80 -6.10 2.98
CA TYR A 24 7.80 -6.96 4.17
C TYR A 24 9.14 -7.62 4.46
N ARG A 25 9.94 -7.91 3.43
CA ARG A 25 11.28 -8.52 3.62
C ARG A 25 12.32 -7.49 4.04
N ASP A 26 12.36 -6.35 3.37
CA ASP A 26 13.50 -5.44 3.42
C ASP A 26 13.24 -4.22 4.32
N LEU A 27 11.99 -3.72 4.32
CA LEU A 27 11.64 -2.45 4.97
C LEU A 27 10.91 -2.63 6.31
N TRP A 28 9.88 -3.48 6.39
CA TRP A 28 9.06 -3.67 7.59
C TRP A 28 9.86 -4.08 8.83
N PRO A 29 10.85 -4.99 8.76
CA PRO A 29 11.67 -5.36 9.92
C PRO A 29 12.50 -4.20 10.48
N LYS A 30 12.72 -3.15 9.67
CA LYS A 30 13.52 -1.98 10.01
C LYS A 30 12.66 -0.73 10.19
N LEU A 31 11.34 -0.87 10.23
CA LEU A 31 10.41 0.26 10.26
C LEU A 31 10.70 1.22 11.42
N GLU A 32 11.10 0.68 12.58
CA GLU A 32 11.39 1.46 13.79
C GLU A 32 12.64 2.34 13.67
N VAL A 33 13.53 2.08 12.69
CA VAL A 33 14.73 2.90 12.44
C VAL A 33 14.38 4.24 11.80
N PHE A 34 13.22 4.35 11.14
CA PHE A 34 12.80 5.58 10.48
C PHE A 34 12.21 6.60 11.48
N PRO A 35 12.29 7.91 11.18
CA PRO A 35 11.57 8.94 11.94
C PRO A 35 10.06 8.66 12.04
N SER A 36 9.43 9.09 13.15
CA SER A 36 8.03 8.76 13.46
C SER A 36 7.03 9.20 12.37
N ASN A 37 7.30 10.31 11.68
CA ASN A 37 6.51 10.79 10.55
C ASN A 37 6.66 9.86 9.33
N VAL A 38 7.87 9.45 8.99
CA VAL A 38 8.15 8.49 7.91
C VAL A 38 7.50 7.13 8.21
N GLN A 39 7.56 6.66 9.46
CA GLN A 39 6.86 5.44 9.88
C GLN A 39 5.35 5.51 9.62
N LYS A 40 4.71 6.63 9.99
CA LYS A 40 3.27 6.84 9.74
C LYS A 40 2.95 6.81 8.25
N MET A 41 3.80 7.43 7.42
CA MET A 41 3.63 7.45 5.97
C MET A 41 3.80 6.06 5.35
N LEU A 42 4.80 5.30 5.77
CA LEU A 42 5.03 3.91 5.31
C LEU A 42 3.86 3.00 5.66
N ARG A 43 3.32 3.10 6.88
CA ARG A 43 2.10 2.36 7.27
C ARG A 43 0.90 2.79 6.42
N LYS A 44 0.77 4.08 6.10
CA LYS A 44 -0.32 4.56 5.24
C LYS A 44 -0.21 4.04 3.81
N VAL A 45 1.01 3.98 3.26
CA VAL A 45 1.27 3.40 1.94
C VAL A 45 0.86 1.92 1.94
N GLU A 46 1.26 1.16 2.96
CA GLU A 46 0.89 -0.26 3.06
C GLU A 46 -0.62 -0.49 3.16
N GLU A 47 -1.31 0.29 4.00
CA GLU A 47 -2.77 0.27 4.13
C GLU A 47 -3.46 0.50 2.78
N LEU A 48 -3.07 1.55 2.05
CA LEU A 48 -3.64 1.88 0.75
C LEU A 48 -3.32 0.85 -0.33
N HIS A 49 -2.13 0.27 -0.29
CA HIS A 49 -1.71 -0.78 -1.20
C HIS A 49 -2.51 -2.07 -1.00
N CYS A 50 -2.73 -2.49 0.25
CA CYS A 50 -3.56 -3.66 0.54
C CYS A 50 -5.02 -3.41 0.12
N LEU A 51 -5.56 -2.23 0.46
CA LEU A 51 -6.91 -1.84 0.04
C LEU A 51 -7.07 -1.81 -1.49
N PHE A 52 -6.03 -1.36 -2.21
CA PHE A 52 -6.04 -1.40 -3.68
C PHE A 52 -6.21 -2.83 -4.20
N HIS A 53 -5.46 -3.79 -3.66
CA HIS A 53 -5.59 -5.19 -4.06
C HIS A 53 -6.95 -5.78 -3.69
N GLU A 54 -7.47 -5.47 -2.51
CA GLU A 54 -8.79 -5.93 -2.06
C GLU A 54 -9.92 -5.43 -2.96
N GLU A 55 -9.93 -4.15 -3.32
CA GLU A 55 -10.95 -3.61 -4.23
C GLU A 55 -10.73 -4.09 -5.67
N ALA A 56 -9.49 -4.20 -6.14
CA ALA A 56 -9.21 -4.69 -7.49
C ALA A 56 -9.66 -6.15 -7.70
N LYS A 57 -9.57 -7.00 -6.66
CA LYS A 57 -10.08 -8.39 -6.69
C LYS A 57 -11.60 -8.46 -6.92
N LYS A 58 -12.35 -7.39 -6.65
CA LYS A 58 -13.81 -7.35 -6.84
C LYS A 58 -14.22 -7.06 -8.28
N ILE A 59 -13.29 -6.64 -9.14
CA ILE A 59 -13.60 -6.35 -10.54
C ILE A 59 -13.95 -7.66 -11.27
N ASP A 60 -15.21 -7.81 -11.66
CA ASP A 60 -15.61 -8.83 -12.62
C ASP A 60 -15.17 -8.39 -14.03
N THR A 61 -14.12 -9.03 -14.54
CA THR A 61 -13.60 -8.76 -15.89
C THR A 61 -14.58 -9.07 -17.02
N LYS A 62 -15.63 -9.87 -16.77
CA LYS A 62 -16.67 -10.18 -17.75
C LYS A 62 -17.82 -9.20 -17.71
N ASN A 63 -18.13 -8.64 -16.53
CA ASN A 63 -19.18 -7.65 -16.31
C ASN A 63 -18.64 -6.50 -15.44
N PRO A 64 -17.81 -5.61 -16.00
CA PRO A 64 -17.18 -4.55 -15.24
C PRO A 64 -18.23 -3.56 -14.69
N ASP A 65 -18.14 -3.26 -13.40
CA ASP A 65 -18.99 -2.29 -12.71
C ASP A 65 -18.26 -0.94 -12.54
N ASP A 66 -18.89 0.14 -13.02
CA ASP A 66 -18.35 1.50 -12.98
C ASP A 66 -18.04 1.98 -11.56
N GLU A 67 -18.82 1.56 -10.56
CA GLU A 67 -18.59 1.94 -9.17
C GLU A 67 -17.29 1.33 -8.63
N THR A 68 -17.09 0.03 -8.84
CA THR A 68 -15.88 -0.70 -8.46
C THR A 68 -14.66 -0.13 -9.18
N PHE A 69 -14.75 0.18 -10.47
CA PHE A 69 -13.66 0.83 -11.21
C PHE A 69 -13.31 2.22 -10.66
N ARG A 70 -14.32 3.04 -10.33
CA ARG A 70 -14.10 4.35 -9.69
C ARG A 70 -13.42 4.20 -8.33
N ASN A 71 -13.86 3.25 -7.51
CA ASN A 71 -13.27 2.99 -6.20
C ASN A 71 -11.78 2.60 -6.32
N VAL A 72 -11.45 1.66 -7.20
CA VAL A 72 -10.07 1.23 -7.44
C VAL A 72 -9.22 2.40 -7.96
N LYS A 73 -9.76 3.22 -8.88
CA LYS A 73 -9.09 4.41 -9.38
C LYS A 73 -8.80 5.42 -8.26
N ASP A 74 -9.76 5.70 -7.41
CA ASP A 74 -9.59 6.65 -6.31
C ASP A 74 -8.56 6.16 -5.28
N ILE A 75 -8.55 4.87 -4.97
CA ILE A 75 -7.54 4.26 -4.09
C ILE A 75 -6.16 4.33 -4.75
N SER A 76 -6.06 4.05 -6.06
CA SER A 76 -4.79 4.15 -6.78
C SER A 76 -4.20 5.56 -6.74
N LEU A 77 -5.05 6.60 -6.84
CA LEU A 77 -4.62 7.99 -6.75
C LEU A 77 -4.16 8.35 -5.33
N LYS A 78 -4.87 7.87 -4.30
CA LYS A 78 -4.48 8.04 -2.90
C LYS A 78 -3.14 7.37 -2.62
N LEU A 79 -2.93 6.14 -3.11
CA LEU A 79 -1.67 5.41 -2.98
C LEU A 79 -0.53 6.17 -3.66
N TYR A 80 -0.73 6.62 -4.90
CA TYR A 80 0.25 7.42 -5.64
C TYR A 80 0.61 8.71 -4.88
N THR A 81 -0.38 9.42 -4.36
CA THR A 81 -0.16 10.66 -3.60
C THR A 81 0.62 10.40 -2.31
N ALA A 82 0.34 9.29 -1.62
CA ALA A 82 1.09 8.89 -0.43
C ALA A 82 2.56 8.57 -0.75
N LEU A 83 2.83 7.90 -1.88
CA LEU A 83 4.19 7.62 -2.35
C LEU A 83 4.96 8.90 -2.70
N ILE A 84 4.34 9.85 -3.42
CA ILE A 84 4.96 11.15 -3.73
C ILE A 84 5.26 11.93 -2.45
N SER A 85 4.35 11.90 -1.48
CA SER A 85 4.57 12.57 -0.20
C SER A 85 5.75 11.93 0.54
N LEU A 86 5.83 10.60 0.57
CA LEU A 86 6.93 9.87 1.19
C LEU A 86 8.26 10.19 0.51
N GLN A 87 8.30 10.22 -0.81
CA GLN A 87 9.50 10.60 -1.56
C GLN A 87 10.00 11.99 -1.15
N ARG A 88 9.09 12.99 -1.12
CA ARG A 88 9.44 14.37 -0.74
C ARG A 88 9.96 14.48 0.68
N GLU A 89 9.37 13.72 1.60
CA GLU A 89 9.83 13.67 2.99
C GLU A 89 11.26 13.10 3.06
N LEU A 90 11.53 12.01 2.34
CA LEU A 90 12.86 11.40 2.29
C LEU A 90 13.90 12.32 1.64
N GLU A 91 13.56 13.00 0.54
CA GLU A 91 14.43 14.01 -0.10
C GLU A 91 14.71 15.22 0.81
N GLY A 92 13.77 15.55 1.71
CA GLY A 92 13.95 16.57 2.73
C GLY A 92 14.89 16.17 3.85
N LEU A 93 15.05 14.87 4.12
CA LEU A 93 15.97 14.33 5.12
C LEU A 93 17.43 14.24 4.63
N ASP A 94 17.65 14.24 3.32
CA ASP A 94 18.98 14.23 2.67
C ASP A 94 19.64 15.64 2.58
N ARG A 95 18.97 16.68 3.10
CA ARG A 95 19.48 18.08 3.13
C ARG A 95 19.89 18.50 4.53
#